data_AF-A0A7D9DXW2-F1
#
_entry.id   AF-A0A7D9DXW2-F1
#
_cell.length_a   1.000
_cell.length_b   1.000
_cell.length_c   1.000
_cell.angle_alpha   90.00
_cell.angle_beta   90.00
_cell.angle_gamma   90.00
#
_symmetry.space_group_name_H-M   'P 1'
#
loop_
_entity.id
_entity.type
_entity.pdbx_description
1 polymer ?
#
loop_
_entity_poly.entity_id
_entity_poly.type
_entity_poly.pdbx_seq_one_letter_code
_entity_poly.pdbx_strand_id
1 'polypeptide(L)'
;MGPCYIWSASSTILGLFLFVVFIADVPEVITDGTLSELFADDTKGYRNITSGSEFDLLQKVLTNLDLWSRNNNIKFNSSKCKALSVTRKKNSNIV
;
A
#
# COMPACT_ATOMS: atom_id res chain seq x y z
N MET A 1 -20.55 -0.49 -29.62
CA MET A 1 -19.14 -0.87 -29.45
C MET A 1 -18.31 0.39 -29.58
N GLY A 2 -18.10 1.11 -28.47
CA GLY A 2 -17.28 2.32 -28.43
C GLY A 2 -15.85 1.97 -28.03
N PRO A 3 -14.83 2.71 -28.48
CA PRO A 3 -13.50 2.17 -28.51
C PRO A 3 -12.81 2.31 -27.16
N CYS A 4 -12.10 1.26 -26.82
CA CYS A 4 -11.28 1.07 -25.63
C CYS A 4 -10.10 2.05 -25.66
N TYR A 5 -10.21 3.20 -24.98
CA TYR A 5 -9.07 4.10 -24.72
C TYR A 5 -8.96 4.55 -23.26
N ILE A 6 -9.87 4.10 -22.41
CA ILE A 6 -9.83 4.45 -20.99
C ILE A 6 -8.97 3.36 -20.33
N TRP A 7 -7.75 3.73 -19.92
CA TRP A 7 -6.77 2.94 -19.12
C TRP A 7 -5.68 2.13 -19.82
N SER A 8 -5.24 2.49 -21.03
CA SER A 8 -3.96 1.96 -21.52
C SER A 8 -2.83 2.89 -21.11
N ALA A 9 -2.27 2.69 -19.91
CA ALA A 9 -0.93 3.17 -19.54
C ALA A 9 0.19 2.48 -20.35
N SER A 10 -0.06 2.17 -21.63
CA SER A 10 0.82 1.36 -22.45
C SER A 10 1.71 2.25 -23.31
N SER A 11 3.02 2.23 -22.97
CA SER A 11 4.16 2.38 -23.91
C SER A 11 4.73 3.77 -24.16
N THR A 12 4.74 4.67 -23.17
CA THR A 12 5.60 5.87 -23.25
C THR A 12 6.41 6.03 -21.96
N ILE A 13 7.69 6.38 -22.10
CA ILE A 13 8.62 6.66 -20.99
C ILE A 13 8.00 7.69 -20.03
N LEU A 14 7.23 8.64 -20.58
CA LEU A 14 6.55 9.67 -19.82
C LEU A 14 5.45 9.13 -18.89
N GLY A 15 4.68 8.13 -19.32
CA GLY A 15 3.64 7.52 -18.47
C GLY A 15 4.23 6.82 -17.25
N LEU A 16 5.33 6.10 -17.43
CA LEU A 16 6.06 5.46 -16.33
C LEU A 16 6.71 6.50 -15.41
N PHE A 17 7.28 7.57 -15.98
CA PHE A 17 7.86 8.67 -15.20
C PHE A 17 6.82 9.38 -14.34
N LEU A 18 5.66 9.73 -14.93
CA LEU A 18 4.56 10.35 -14.20
C LEU A 18 4.03 9.42 -13.10
N PHE A 19 3.96 8.11 -13.36
CA PHE A 19 3.57 7.14 -12.35
C PHE A 19 4.55 7.13 -11.16
N VAL A 20 5.86 7.12 -11.41
CA VAL A 20 6.88 7.14 -10.35
C VAL A 20 6.82 8.43 -9.52
N VAL A 21 6.66 9.58 -10.17
CA VAL A 21 6.51 10.87 -9.47
C VAL A 21 5.22 10.90 -8.65
N PHE A 22 4.14 10.31 -9.16
CA PHE A 22 2.84 10.30 -8.51
C PHE A 22 2.79 9.43 -7.24
N ILE A 23 3.59 8.37 -7.16
CA ILE A 23 3.69 7.53 -5.94
C ILE A 23 4.81 7.98 -4.98
N ALA A 24 5.54 9.04 -5.33
CA ALA A 24 6.73 9.46 -4.57
C ALA A 24 6.39 10.04 -3.18
N ASP A 25 5.15 10.45 -2.96
CA ASP A 25 4.63 10.99 -1.70
C ASP A 25 4.07 9.90 -0.77
N VAL A 26 3.84 8.68 -1.27
CA VAL A 26 3.33 7.55 -0.47
C VAL A 26 4.20 7.24 0.76
N PRO A 27 5.55 7.27 0.71
CA PRO A 27 6.38 7.07 1.90
C PRO A 27 6.14 8.11 3.00
N GLU A 28 5.69 9.32 2.67
CA GLU A 28 5.37 10.36 3.67
C GLU A 28 4.05 10.06 4.41
N VAL A 29 3.15 9.32 3.77
CA VAL A 29 1.87 8.85 4.35
C VAL A 29 2.10 7.68 5.32
N ILE A 30 3.16 6.89 5.09
CA ILE A 30 3.53 5.73 5.90
C ILE A 30 4.33 6.22 7.11
N THR A 31 3.61 6.46 8.21
CA THR A 31 4.18 7.03 9.43
C THR A 31 4.62 5.97 10.46
N ASP A 32 5.11 6.47 11.59
CA ASP A 32 5.27 5.73 12.85
C ASP A 32 6.38 4.66 12.84
N GLY A 33 7.34 4.72 11.90
CA GLY A 33 8.47 3.78 11.81
C GLY A 33 8.12 2.46 11.12
N THR A 34 7.03 2.45 10.37
CA THR A 34 6.63 1.31 9.53
C THR A 34 7.51 1.25 8.29
N LEU A 35 8.08 0.08 8.00
CA LEU A 35 8.86 -0.11 6.78
C LEU A 35 7.91 -0.32 5.61
N SER A 36 8.25 0.25 4.46
CA SER A 36 7.46 0.10 3.25
C SER A 36 8.31 -0.22 2.04
N GLU A 37 7.76 -1.07 1.18
CA GLU A 37 8.29 -1.41 -0.12
C GLU A 37 7.21 -1.11 -1.16
N LEU A 38 7.55 -0.24 -2.11
CA LEU A 38 6.67 0.14 -3.21
C LEU A 38 7.18 -0.48 -4.49
N PHE A 39 6.28 -1.15 -5.22
CA PHE A 39 6.58 -1.68 -6.54
C PHE A 39 5.36 -1.57 -7.43
N ALA A 40 5.43 -0.70 -8.44
CA ALA A 40 4.28 -0.38 -9.28
C ALA A 40 3.05 -0.02 -8.41
N ASP A 41 1.89 -0.60 -8.69
CA ASP A 41 0.65 -0.41 -7.93
C ASP A 41 0.61 -1.18 -6.59
N ASP A 42 1.56 -2.10 -6.36
CA ASP A 42 1.66 -2.86 -5.12
C ASP A 42 2.48 -2.11 -4.07
N THR A 43 1.87 -1.86 -2.91
CA THR A 43 2.54 -1.29 -1.74
C THR A 43 2.49 -2.30 -0.59
N LYS A 44 3.64 -2.61 -0.01
CA LYS A 44 3.76 -3.48 1.15
C LYS A 44 4.24 -2.66 2.34
N GLY A 45 3.43 -2.60 3.40
CA GLY A 45 3.83 -2.06 4.69
C GLY A 45 4.04 -3.20 5.68
N TYR A 46 5.19 -3.23 6.35
CA TYR A 46 5.48 -4.24 7.36
C TYR A 46 6.15 -3.65 8.60
N ARG A 47 5.92 -4.33 9.71
CA ARG A 47 6.38 -3.91 11.03
C ARG A 47 6.65 -5.13 11.89
N ASN A 48 7.64 -5.02 12.78
CA ASN A 48 7.85 -6.03 13.80
C ASN A 48 6.78 -5.87 14.90
N ILE A 49 5.88 -6.84 15.00
CA ILE A 49 4.78 -6.81 15.96
C ILE A 49 5.25 -7.48 17.26
N THR A 50 5.50 -6.66 18.28
CA THR A 50 5.88 -7.13 19.63
C THR A 50 4.75 -6.97 20.66
N SER A 51 3.75 -6.13 20.35
CA SER A 51 2.65 -5.76 21.24
C SER A 51 1.38 -5.48 20.44
N GLY A 52 0.22 -5.51 21.11
CA GLY A 52 -1.08 -5.14 20.54
C GLY A 52 -1.11 -3.72 19.94
N SER A 53 -0.39 -2.78 20.55
CA SER A 53 -0.27 -1.38 20.08
C SER A 53 0.28 -1.27 18.65
N GLU A 54 1.12 -2.22 18.23
CA GLU A 54 1.72 -2.18 16.90
C GLU A 54 0.71 -2.56 15.81
N PHE A 55 -0.33 -3.33 16.14
CA PHE A 55 -1.46 -3.57 15.24
C PHE A 55 -2.25 -2.30 14.99
N ASP A 56 -2.50 -1.51 16.03
CA ASP A 56 -3.21 -0.23 15.91
C ASP A 56 -2.43 0.75 15.02
N LEU A 57 -1.10 0.77 15.15
CA LEU A 57 -0.23 1.57 14.27
C LEU A 57 -0.30 1.10 12.82
N LEU A 58 -0.26 -0.21 12.56
CA LEU A 58 -0.37 -0.75 11.20
C LEU A 58 -1.75 -0.43 10.59
N GLN A 59 -2.81 -0.52 11.39
CA GLN A 59 -4.16 -0.17 10.97
C GLN A 59 -4.30 1.34 10.68
N LYS A 60 -3.65 2.20 11.49
CA LYS A 60 -3.58 3.64 11.26
C LYS A 60 -2.88 3.98 9.95
N VAL A 61 -1.76 3.32 9.64
CA VAL A 61 -1.07 3.47 8.34
C VAL A 61 -1.99 3.07 7.18
N LEU A 62 -2.73 1.95 7.31
CA LEU A 62 -3.69 1.53 6.29
C LEU A 62 -4.82 2.55 6.09
N THR A 63 -5.33 3.13 7.18
CA THR A 63 -6.32 4.21 7.12
C THR A 63 -5.76 5.46 6.44
N ASN A 64 -4.52 5.85 6.75
CA ASN A 64 -3.88 6.99 6.09
C ASN A 64 -3.69 6.77 4.59
N LEU A 65 -3.29 5.56 4.17
CA LEU A 65 -3.18 5.20 2.76
C LEU A 65 -4.52 5.25 2.02
N ASP A 66 -5.60 4.79 2.66
CA ASP A 66 -6.95 4.88 2.10
C ASP A 66 -7.42 6.34 1.96
N LEU A 67 -7.12 7.21 2.95
CA LEU A 67 -7.38 8.66 2.83
C LEU A 67 -6.55 9.29 1.71
N TRP A 68 -5.25 9.01 1.64
CA TRP A 68 -4.38 9.50 0.58
C TRP A 68 -4.86 9.06 -0.80
N SER A 69 -5.31 7.81 -0.92
CA SER A 69 -5.86 7.25 -2.16
C SER A 69 -7.11 8.03 -2.61
N ARG A 70 -8.02 8.35 -1.68
CA ARG A 70 -9.19 9.18 -1.96
C ARG A 70 -8.82 10.59 -2.39
N ASN A 71 -7.85 11.21 -1.70
CA ASN A 71 -7.39 12.57 -2.03
C ASN A 71 -6.75 12.64 -3.42
N ASN A 72 -6.09 11.57 -3.84
CA ASN A 72 -5.43 11.46 -5.14
C ASN A 72 -6.32 10.82 -6.23
N ASN A 73 -7.62 10.62 -5.96
CA ASN A 73 -8.59 9.99 -6.87
C ASN A 73 -8.16 8.59 -7.37
N ILE A 74 -7.43 7.85 -6.55
CA ILE A 74 -7.03 6.47 -6.81
C ILE A 74 -8.07 5.54 -6.18
N LYS A 75 -8.34 4.40 -6.81
CA LYS A 75 -9.20 3.38 -6.22
C LYS A 75 -8.39 2.47 -5.29
N PHE A 76 -8.49 2.69 -3.98
CA PHE A 76 -7.93 1.77 -3.00
C PHE A 76 -8.63 0.39 -3.07
N ASN A 77 -7.87 -0.67 -3.32
CA ASN A 77 -8.42 -2.02 -3.46
C ASN A 77 -8.35 -2.79 -2.14
N SER A 78 -9.26 -2.44 -1.22
CA SER A 78 -9.33 -3.08 0.09
C SER A 78 -9.59 -4.60 0.03
N SER A 79 -10.28 -5.11 -0.99
CA SER A 79 -10.55 -6.55 -1.12
C SER A 79 -9.31 -7.38 -1.49
N LYS A 80 -8.34 -6.74 -2.17
CA LYS A 80 -7.02 -7.34 -2.45
C LYS A 80 -6.00 -7.14 -1.33
N CYS A 81 -6.23 -6.21 -0.40
CA CYS A 81 -5.35 -6.01 0.74
C CYS A 81 -5.43 -7.22 1.69
N LYS A 82 -4.29 -7.80 2.04
CA LYS A 82 -4.19 -8.95 2.95
C LYS A 82 -3.18 -8.66 4.04
N ALA A 83 -3.56 -8.95 5.29
CA ALA A 83 -2.63 -8.97 6.41
C ALA A 83 -1.92 -10.32 6.46
N LEU A 84 -0.59 -10.29 6.61
CA LEU A 84 0.25 -11.48 6.76
C LEU A 84 1.04 -11.36 8.07
N SER A 85 0.95 -12.38 8.92
CA SER A 85 1.79 -12.50 10.11
C SER A 85 2.87 -13.53 9.86
N VAL A 86 4.14 -13.13 9.98
CA VAL A 86 5.30 -14.01 9.82
C VAL A 86 5.97 -14.20 11.16
N THR A 87 6.04 -15.44 11.65
CA THR A 87 6.69 -15.79 12.91
C THR A 87 7.64 -16.96 12.75
N ARG A 88 8.74 -16.96 13.50
CA ARG A 88 9.65 -18.11 13.61
C ARG A 88 9.21 -19.12 14.67
N LYS A 89 8.14 -18.83 15.42
CA LYS A 89 7.61 -19.74 16.45
C LYS A 89 6.94 -20.94 15.76
N LYS A 90 7.34 -22.16 16.14
CA LYS A 90 6.75 -23.42 15.62
C LYS A 90 5.29 -23.64 16.06
N ASN A 91 4.84 -22.98 17.12
CA ASN A 91 3.45 -22.98 17.58
C ASN A 91 2.91 -21.56 17.60
N SER A 92 2.02 -21.25 16.67
CA SER A 92 1.30 -19.99 16.56
C SER A 92 -0.09 -20.18 17.15
N ASN A 93 -0.27 -19.91 18.45
CA ASN A 93 -1.58 -19.47 18.92
C ASN A 93 -1.72 -18.04 18.39
N ILE A 94 -2.47 -17.91 17.31
CA ILE A 94 -2.83 -16.63 16.71
C ILE A 94 -3.82 -16.00 17.68
N VAL A 95 -3.42 -14.92 18.33
CA VAL A 95 -4.33 -14.01 19.04
C VAL A 95 -4.86 -13.02 18.02
#